data_AF-S4NEN6-F1
#
_entry.id   AF-S4NEN6-F1
#
_cell.length_a   1.000
_cell.length_b   1.000
_cell.length_c   1.000
_cell.angle_alpha   90.00
_cell.angle_beta   90.00
_cell.angle_gamma   90.00
#
_symmetry.space_group_name_H-M   'P 1'
#
loop_
_entity.id
_entity.type
_entity.pdbx_description
1 polymer ?
#
loop_
_entity_poly.entity_id
_entity_poly.type
_entity_poly.pdbx_seq_one_letter_code
_entity_poly.pdbx_strand_id
1 'polypeptide(L)'
;MVLSPQDIHNKEFSTKLRGYNVDEVNDFLDQVIKDYQIVLQENKDLNSQLNESKDKLSYFNDLKDSLNQSILVAQEAADKVKTNSKKEAEITSREAQKKADDILNAANEKADAVLEEASKRAKKLAIETDDLKKNTRVFRQRLQVMLESQLEVIKGSDWDRLVEEKPTTTYEDIEKVVGSLDNIAKPGVQSETKQSNGAEAVEGTPATVDDSKETVVIYPDGSTKNE
;
A
#
# COMPACT_ATOMS: atom_id res chain seq x y z
N MET A 1 4.10 -52.99 72.96
CA MET A 1 4.64 -54.37 73.05
C MET A 1 4.95 -54.64 74.52
N VAL A 2 4.67 -55.85 75.03
CA VAL A 2 4.58 -56.11 76.49
C VAL A 2 5.80 -56.80 77.11
N LEU A 3 6.79 -57.26 76.33
CA LEU A 3 8.03 -57.87 76.84
C LEU A 3 9.20 -57.51 75.90
N SER A 4 10.33 -57.09 76.46
CA SER A 4 11.61 -56.88 75.78
C SER A 4 12.55 -58.09 75.98
N PRO A 5 13.61 -58.23 75.15
CA PRO A 5 14.64 -59.25 75.40
C PRO A 5 15.24 -59.18 76.80
N GLN A 6 15.35 -57.97 77.38
CA GLN A 6 15.81 -57.77 78.76
C GLN A 6 14.78 -58.25 79.79
N ASP A 7 13.49 -58.13 79.50
CA ASP A 7 12.43 -58.63 80.40
C ASP A 7 12.37 -60.16 80.43
N ILE A 8 12.79 -60.83 79.34
CA ILE A 8 12.92 -62.29 79.27
C ILE A 8 14.15 -62.75 80.07
N HIS A 9 15.29 -62.05 79.93
CA HIS A 9 16.52 -62.34 80.67
C HIS A 9 16.37 -62.15 82.19
N ASN A 10 15.67 -61.09 82.61
CA ASN A 10 15.49 -60.76 84.03
C ASN A 10 14.32 -61.52 84.68
N LYS A 11 13.73 -62.51 83.99
CA LYS A 11 12.56 -63.23 84.48
C LYS A 11 12.95 -64.34 85.44
N GLU A 12 12.59 -64.18 86.72
CA GLU A 12 12.73 -65.24 87.71
C GLU A 12 11.48 -66.13 87.80
N PHE A 13 11.68 -67.44 87.89
CA PHE A 13 10.63 -68.44 88.07
C PHE A 13 10.73 -69.11 89.44
N SER A 14 9.58 -69.40 90.07
CA SER A 14 9.54 -70.11 91.36
C SER A 14 9.79 -71.62 91.20
N THR A 15 10.61 -72.22 92.06
CA THR A 15 10.94 -73.65 92.03
C THR A 15 9.90 -74.49 92.79
N LYS A 16 9.47 -75.63 92.22
CA LYS A 16 8.58 -76.62 92.87
C LYS A 16 9.17 -78.04 92.73
N LEU A 17 8.80 -78.95 93.65
CA LEU A 17 9.37 -80.32 93.79
C LEU A 17 9.31 -81.21 92.52
N ARG A 18 8.49 -80.84 91.52
CA ARG A 18 8.41 -81.46 90.18
C ARG A 18 8.33 -80.36 89.10
N GLY A 19 9.34 -79.51 89.04
CA GLY A 19 9.47 -78.44 88.05
C GLY A 19 10.30 -78.85 86.83
N TYR A 20 10.36 -77.96 85.84
CA TYR A 20 11.31 -78.07 84.73
C TYR A 20 12.75 -77.93 85.22
N ASN A 21 13.69 -78.52 84.47
CA ASN A 21 15.11 -78.34 84.71
C ASN A 21 15.50 -76.88 84.44
N VAL A 22 16.08 -76.21 85.45
CA VAL A 22 16.41 -74.77 85.38
C VAL A 22 17.46 -74.51 84.31
N ASP A 23 18.46 -75.38 84.17
CA ASP A 23 19.56 -75.20 83.21
C ASP A 23 19.05 -75.32 81.76
N GLU A 24 18.24 -76.34 81.46
CA GLU A 24 17.64 -76.51 80.12
C GLU A 24 16.68 -75.38 79.75
N VAL A 25 15.93 -74.86 80.72
CA VAL A 25 15.03 -73.71 80.49
C VAL A 25 15.84 -72.45 80.22
N ASN A 26 16.94 -72.21 80.94
CA ASN A 26 17.81 -71.05 80.71
C ASN A 26 18.48 -71.12 79.33
N ASP A 27 19.01 -72.29 78.93
CA ASP A 27 19.59 -72.49 77.59
C ASP A 27 18.56 -72.21 76.48
N PHE A 28 17.30 -72.64 76.67
CA PHE A 28 16.22 -72.34 75.74
C PHE A 28 15.85 -70.85 75.72
N LEU A 29 15.77 -70.21 76.90
CA LEU A 29 15.48 -68.78 77.00
C LEU A 29 16.57 -67.93 76.34
N ASP A 30 17.84 -68.32 76.43
CA ASP A 30 18.95 -67.66 75.73
C ASP A 30 18.80 -67.73 74.21
N GLN A 31 18.34 -68.87 73.68
CA GLN A 31 18.03 -69.00 72.26
C GLN A 31 16.84 -68.13 71.86
N VAL A 32 15.77 -68.13 72.66
CA VAL A 32 14.59 -67.28 72.44
C VAL A 32 14.97 -65.79 72.48
N ILE A 33 15.83 -65.36 73.41
CA ILE A 33 16.32 -63.97 73.49
C ILE A 33 17.04 -63.57 72.20
N LYS A 34 17.94 -64.43 71.69
CA LYS A 34 18.66 -64.17 70.44
C LYS A 34 17.71 -64.06 69.25
N ASP A 35 16.79 -65.01 69.09
CA ASP A 35 15.83 -65.01 67.98
C ASP A 35 14.89 -63.78 68.08
N TYR A 36 14.48 -63.40 69.29
CA TYR A 36 13.64 -62.22 69.51
C TYR A 36 14.38 -60.92 69.16
N GLN A 37 15.68 -60.81 69.46
CA GLN A 37 16.51 -59.68 69.05
C GLN A 37 16.63 -59.59 67.53
N ILE A 38 16.84 -60.71 66.84
CA ILE A 38 16.91 -60.77 65.38
C ILE A 38 15.59 -60.29 64.77
N VAL A 39 14.45 -60.81 65.27
CA VAL A 39 13.12 -60.42 64.78
C VAL A 39 12.83 -58.93 65.03
N LEU A 40 13.22 -58.38 66.19
CA LEU A 40 13.06 -56.96 66.48
C LEU A 40 13.91 -56.08 65.55
N GLN A 41 15.14 -56.48 65.28
CA GLN A 41 16.03 -55.79 64.36
C GLN A 41 15.46 -55.82 62.94
N GLU A 42 15.04 -57.00 62.46
CA GLU A 42 14.45 -57.18 61.14
C GLU A 42 13.14 -56.40 61.00
N ASN A 43 12.29 -56.38 62.04
CA ASN A 43 11.07 -55.57 62.04
C ASN A 43 11.39 -54.08 61.92
N LYS A 44 12.42 -53.59 62.63
CA LYS A 44 12.85 -52.20 62.54
C LYS A 44 13.37 -51.86 61.13
N ASP A 45 14.19 -52.73 60.55
CA ASP A 45 14.73 -52.53 59.19
C ASP A 45 13.63 -52.57 58.13
N LEU A 46 12.71 -53.55 58.21
CA LEU A 46 11.54 -53.63 57.34
C LEU A 46 10.66 -52.40 57.46
N ASN A 47 10.42 -51.89 58.67
CA ASN A 47 9.59 -50.70 58.87
C ASN A 47 10.29 -49.44 58.35
N SER A 48 11.63 -49.37 58.45
CA SER A 48 12.43 -48.31 57.84
C SER A 48 12.32 -48.35 56.30
N GLN A 49 12.48 -49.52 55.69
CA GLN A 49 12.35 -49.70 54.23
C GLN A 49 10.92 -49.41 53.74
N LEU A 50 9.92 -49.79 54.53
CA LEU A 50 8.52 -49.50 54.25
C LEU A 50 8.27 -47.99 54.22
N ASN A 51 8.77 -47.25 55.21
CA ASN A 51 8.63 -45.80 55.27
C ASN A 51 9.36 -45.14 54.10
N GLU A 52 10.60 -45.52 53.81
CA GLU A 52 11.35 -44.99 52.67
C GLU A 52 10.62 -45.25 51.34
N SER A 53 10.04 -46.43 51.17
CA SER A 53 9.26 -46.77 49.97
C SER A 53 7.97 -45.97 49.88
N LYS A 54 7.29 -45.73 51.00
CA LYS A 54 6.09 -44.87 51.07
C LYS A 54 6.42 -43.42 50.71
N ASP A 55 7.54 -42.90 51.21
CA ASP A 55 7.99 -41.54 50.90
C ASP A 55 8.30 -41.38 49.41
N LYS A 56 9.00 -42.35 48.82
CA LYS A 56 9.23 -42.40 47.37
C LYS A 56 7.92 -42.45 46.59
N LEU A 57 6.97 -43.28 47.02
CA LEU A 57 5.67 -43.38 46.37
C LEU A 57 4.89 -42.07 46.44
N SER A 58 4.90 -41.39 47.58
CA SER A 58 4.29 -40.06 47.74
C SER A 58 4.92 -39.07 46.74
N TYR A 59 6.25 -39.00 46.70
CA TYR A 59 6.98 -38.14 45.78
C TYR A 59 6.61 -38.41 44.30
N PHE A 60 6.53 -39.69 43.90
CA PHE A 60 6.14 -40.05 42.54
C PHE A 60 4.68 -39.70 42.24
N ASN A 61 3.76 -39.81 43.20
CA ASN A 61 2.38 -39.37 43.02
C ASN A 61 2.30 -37.85 42.84
N ASP A 62 2.99 -37.08 43.69
CA ASP A 62 3.03 -35.61 43.58
C ASP A 62 3.65 -35.17 42.25
N LEU A 63 4.71 -35.84 41.81
CA LEU A 63 5.33 -35.60 40.51
C LEU A 63 4.38 -35.93 39.36
N LYS A 64 3.65 -37.05 39.44
CA LYS A 64 2.65 -37.43 38.43
C LYS A 64 1.55 -36.39 38.32
N ASP A 65 1.06 -35.88 39.46
CA ASP A 65 -0.02 -34.89 39.48
C ASP A 65 0.46 -33.54 38.94
N SER A 66 1.68 -33.11 39.30
CA SER A 66 2.31 -31.93 38.74
C SER A 66 2.53 -32.05 37.22
N LEU A 67 2.97 -33.22 36.75
CA LEU A 67 3.16 -33.48 35.32
C LEU A 67 1.83 -33.45 34.57
N ASN A 68 0.79 -34.09 35.10
CA ASN A 68 -0.55 -34.08 34.51
C ASN A 68 -1.10 -32.65 34.41
N GLN A 69 -0.94 -31.85 35.47
CA GLN A 69 -1.35 -30.45 35.47
C GLN A 69 -0.57 -29.64 34.42
N SER A 70 0.74 -29.87 34.30
CA SER A 70 1.58 -29.22 33.30
C SER A 70 1.16 -29.57 31.87
N ILE A 71 0.82 -30.84 31.61
CA ILE A 71 0.32 -31.30 30.31
C ILE A 71 -1.02 -30.62 30.00
N LEU A 72 -1.92 -30.52 30.97
CA LEU A 72 -3.23 -29.89 30.78
C LEU A 72 -3.09 -28.40 30.45
N VAL A 73 -2.23 -27.69 31.18
CA VAL A 73 -1.95 -26.27 30.91
C VAL A 73 -1.29 -26.11 29.53
N ALA A 74 -0.37 -26.99 29.15
CA ALA A 74 0.26 -26.96 27.84
C ALA A 74 -0.76 -27.21 26.70
N GLN A 75 -1.69 -28.15 26.89
CA GLN A 75 -2.79 -28.41 25.94
C GLN A 75 -3.71 -27.20 25.81
N GLU A 76 -4.15 -26.62 26.93
CA GLU A 76 -5.00 -25.41 26.91
C GLU A 76 -4.28 -24.24 26.24
N ALA A 77 -3.00 -24.03 26.53
CA ALA A 77 -2.19 -23.01 25.87
C ALA A 77 -2.08 -23.26 24.36
N ALA A 78 -1.83 -24.51 23.94
CA ALA A 78 -1.77 -24.88 22.53
C ALA A 78 -3.12 -24.63 21.82
N ASP A 79 -4.24 -25.00 22.44
CA ASP A 79 -5.58 -24.78 21.89
C ASP A 79 -5.93 -23.30 21.82
N LYS A 80 -5.54 -22.52 22.84
CA LYS A 80 -5.71 -21.06 22.83
C LYS A 80 -4.90 -20.40 21.73
N VAL A 81 -3.64 -20.80 21.54
CA VAL A 81 -2.79 -20.29 20.45
C VAL A 81 -3.39 -20.66 19.09
N LYS A 82 -3.85 -21.91 18.93
CA LYS A 82 -4.47 -22.41 17.68
C LYS A 82 -5.75 -21.65 17.34
N THR A 83 -6.63 -21.44 18.32
CA THR A 83 -7.89 -20.71 18.12
C THR A 83 -7.66 -19.24 17.83
N ASN A 84 -6.74 -18.58 18.54
CA ASN A 84 -6.37 -17.20 18.27
C ASN A 84 -5.74 -17.03 16.89
N SER A 85 -4.79 -17.89 16.53
CA SER A 85 -4.13 -17.86 15.21
C SER A 85 -5.13 -18.05 14.07
N LYS A 86 -6.13 -18.93 14.24
CA LYS A 86 -7.21 -19.10 13.26
C LYS A 86 -8.05 -17.84 13.10
N LYS A 87 -8.48 -17.22 14.22
CA LYS A 87 -9.24 -15.96 14.17
C LYS A 87 -8.44 -14.84 13.52
N GLU A 88 -7.17 -14.72 13.85
CA GLU A 88 -6.29 -13.70 13.29
C GLU A 88 -6.02 -13.93 11.81
N ALA A 89 -5.86 -15.19 11.38
CA ALA A 89 -5.78 -15.54 9.96
C ALA A 89 -7.07 -15.21 9.20
N GLU A 90 -8.25 -15.49 9.78
CA GLU A 90 -9.54 -15.14 9.18
C GLU A 90 -9.72 -13.61 9.05
N ILE A 91 -9.35 -12.84 10.08
CA ILE A 91 -9.39 -11.38 10.06
C ILE A 91 -8.44 -10.85 8.98
N THR A 92 -7.19 -11.32 8.99
CA THR A 92 -6.18 -10.93 8.00
C THR A 92 -6.64 -11.25 6.58
N SER A 93 -7.19 -12.44 6.35
CA SER A 93 -7.73 -12.84 5.05
C SER A 93 -8.89 -11.95 4.62
N ARG A 94 -9.81 -11.61 5.53
CA ARG A 94 -10.94 -10.73 5.23
C ARG A 94 -10.48 -9.31 4.93
N GLU A 95 -9.52 -8.78 5.68
CA GLU A 95 -8.95 -7.46 5.43
C GLU A 95 -8.17 -7.41 4.10
N ALA A 96 -7.38 -8.45 3.81
CA ALA A 96 -6.67 -8.57 2.55
C ALA A 96 -7.64 -8.63 1.37
N GLN A 97 -8.72 -9.41 1.50
CA GLN A 97 -9.77 -9.49 0.47
C GLN A 97 -10.44 -8.12 0.27
N LYS A 98 -10.83 -7.45 1.35
CA LYS A 98 -11.43 -6.11 1.26
C LYS A 98 -10.49 -5.11 0.57
N LYS A 99 -9.20 -5.09 0.94
CA LYS A 99 -8.20 -4.24 0.30
C LYS A 99 -8.04 -4.57 -1.18
N ALA A 100 -8.05 -5.85 -1.55
CA ALA A 100 -7.99 -6.27 -2.94
C ALA A 100 -9.23 -5.78 -3.72
N ASP A 101 -10.42 -5.94 -3.15
CA ASP A 101 -11.68 -5.47 -3.76
C ASP A 101 -11.68 -3.94 -3.91
N ASP A 102 -11.24 -3.21 -2.89
CA ASP A 102 -11.12 -1.75 -2.93
C ASP A 102 -10.14 -1.29 -4.04
N ILE A 103 -8.99 -1.97 -4.17
CA ILE A 103 -8.01 -1.70 -5.24
C ILE A 103 -8.60 -1.99 -6.62
N LEU A 104 -9.31 -3.11 -6.79
CA LEU A 104 -9.94 -3.47 -8.05
C LEU A 104 -11.02 -2.46 -8.45
N ASN A 105 -11.87 -2.05 -7.50
CA ASN A 105 -12.90 -1.04 -7.74
C ASN A 105 -12.27 0.30 -8.14
N ALA A 106 -11.26 0.77 -7.41
CA ALA A 106 -10.56 2.01 -7.74
C ALA A 106 -9.81 1.92 -9.09
N ALA A 107 -9.28 0.76 -9.45
CA ALA A 107 -8.64 0.54 -10.73
C ALA A 107 -9.65 0.56 -11.89
N ASN A 108 -10.81 -0.10 -11.71
CA ASN A 108 -11.89 -0.10 -12.69
C ASN A 108 -12.46 1.31 -12.89
N GLU A 109 -12.71 2.06 -11.82
CA GLU A 109 -13.19 3.44 -11.90
C GLU A 109 -12.21 4.35 -12.67
N LYS A 110 -10.90 4.21 -12.41
CA LYS A 110 -9.87 4.93 -13.17
C LYS A 110 -9.82 4.50 -14.63
N ALA A 111 -9.95 3.20 -14.91
CA ALA A 111 -9.96 2.70 -16.27
C ALA A 111 -11.16 3.25 -17.06
N ASP A 112 -12.35 3.24 -16.46
CA ASP A 112 -13.57 3.80 -17.05
C ASP A 112 -13.43 5.31 -17.30
N ALA A 113 -12.86 6.06 -16.34
CA ALA A 113 -12.60 7.49 -16.50
C ALA A 113 -11.64 7.78 -17.67
N VAL A 114 -10.54 7.01 -17.79
CA VAL A 114 -9.59 7.14 -18.89
C VAL A 114 -10.25 6.80 -20.23
N LEU A 115 -11.09 5.77 -20.27
CA LEU A 115 -11.79 5.34 -21.48
C LEU A 115 -12.83 6.38 -21.92
N GLU A 116 -13.55 6.98 -20.97
CA GLU A 116 -14.48 8.07 -21.23
C GLU A 116 -13.74 9.31 -21.76
N GLU A 117 -12.61 9.69 -21.14
CA GLU A 117 -11.79 10.81 -21.58
C GLU A 117 -11.22 10.57 -22.98
N ALA A 118 -10.64 9.39 -23.23
CA ALA A 118 -10.12 9.00 -24.53
C ALA A 118 -11.22 9.05 -25.60
N SER A 119 -12.42 8.56 -25.27
CA SER A 119 -13.58 8.62 -26.17
C SER A 119 -14.03 10.05 -26.47
N LYS A 120 -14.05 10.93 -25.46
CA LYS A 120 -14.36 12.37 -25.65
C LYS A 120 -13.32 13.05 -26.55
N ARG A 121 -12.03 12.81 -26.30
CA ARG A 121 -10.93 13.35 -27.12
C ARG A 121 -10.99 12.84 -28.56
N ALA A 122 -11.25 11.55 -28.76
CA ALA A 122 -11.40 10.96 -30.10
C ALA A 122 -12.57 11.57 -30.87
N LYS A 123 -13.74 11.75 -30.22
CA LYS A 123 -14.89 12.44 -30.83
C LYS A 123 -14.56 13.88 -31.21
N LYS A 124 -13.92 14.62 -30.31
CA LYS A 124 -13.50 16.01 -30.57
C LYS A 124 -12.54 16.09 -31.77
N LEU A 125 -11.51 15.23 -31.79
CA LEU A 125 -10.54 15.17 -32.88
C LEU A 125 -11.20 14.81 -34.21
N ALA A 126 -12.18 13.91 -34.22
CA ALA A 126 -12.94 13.56 -35.41
C ALA A 126 -13.73 14.76 -35.96
N ILE A 127 -14.39 15.53 -35.08
CA ILE A 127 -15.11 16.76 -35.46
C ILE A 127 -14.14 17.80 -36.01
N GLU A 128 -13.04 18.09 -35.30
CA GLU A 128 -12.02 19.05 -35.74
C GLU A 128 -11.40 18.66 -37.08
N THR A 129 -11.19 17.37 -37.32
CA THR A 129 -10.68 16.85 -38.60
C THR A 129 -11.69 17.06 -39.73
N ASP A 130 -12.99 16.86 -39.46
CA ASP A 130 -14.04 17.08 -40.47
C ASP A 130 -14.20 18.57 -40.79
N ASP A 131 -14.20 19.43 -39.78
CA ASP A 131 -14.23 20.89 -39.95
C ASP A 131 -13.01 21.38 -40.73
N LEU A 132 -11.81 20.87 -40.44
CA LEU A 132 -10.60 21.20 -41.19
C LEU A 132 -10.70 20.77 -42.66
N LYS A 133 -11.24 19.58 -42.94
CA LYS A 133 -11.47 19.12 -44.32
C LYS A 133 -12.46 20.02 -45.05
N LYS A 134 -13.56 20.40 -44.39
CA LYS A 134 -14.55 21.34 -44.93
C LYS A 134 -13.93 22.71 -45.23
N ASN A 135 -13.17 23.25 -44.28
CA ASN A 135 -12.47 24.53 -44.44
C ASN A 135 -11.44 24.48 -45.57
N THR A 136 -10.69 23.38 -45.69
CA THR A 136 -9.74 23.16 -46.79
C THR A 136 -10.45 23.12 -48.15
N ARG A 137 -11.61 22.44 -48.23
CA ARG A 137 -12.41 22.40 -49.46
C ARG A 137 -12.90 23.80 -49.85
N VAL A 138 -13.41 24.57 -48.89
CA VAL A 138 -13.87 25.95 -49.12
C VAL A 138 -12.69 26.85 -49.52
N PHE A 139 -11.55 26.73 -48.84
CA PHE A 139 -10.34 27.49 -49.17
C PHE A 139 -9.86 27.19 -50.59
N ARG A 140 -9.82 25.91 -50.98
CA ARG A 140 -9.49 25.50 -52.35
C ARG A 140 -10.43 26.11 -53.38
N GLN A 141 -11.74 26.10 -53.13
CA GLN A 141 -12.73 26.72 -54.02
C GLN A 141 -12.51 28.24 -54.13
N ARG A 142 -12.27 28.93 -53.02
CA ARG A 142 -11.97 30.38 -53.02
C ARG A 142 -10.69 30.70 -53.78
N LEU A 143 -9.64 29.91 -53.58
CA LEU A 143 -8.37 30.08 -54.30
C LEU A 143 -8.56 29.85 -55.80
N GLN A 144 -9.34 28.85 -56.19
CA GLN A 144 -9.66 28.59 -57.59
C GLN A 144 -10.39 29.80 -58.21
N VAL A 145 -11.45 30.30 -57.57
CA VAL A 145 -12.19 31.47 -58.08
C VAL A 145 -11.30 32.71 -58.15
N MET A 146 -10.43 32.92 -57.15
CA MET A 146 -9.46 34.03 -57.16
C MET A 146 -8.47 33.90 -58.33
N LEU A 147 -7.93 32.71 -58.58
CA LEU A 147 -7.02 32.50 -59.71
C LEU A 147 -7.75 32.62 -61.05
N GLU A 148 -8.99 32.12 -61.15
CA GLU A 148 -9.83 32.28 -62.35
C GLU A 148 -10.10 33.77 -62.63
N SER A 149 -10.41 34.58 -61.61
CA SER A 149 -10.61 36.02 -61.81
C SER A 149 -9.32 36.75 -62.20
N GLN A 150 -8.17 36.39 -61.61
CA GLN A 150 -6.87 36.94 -62.00
C GLN A 150 -6.51 36.56 -63.44
N LEU A 151 -6.82 35.33 -63.83
CA LEU A 151 -6.58 34.82 -65.18
C LEU A 151 -7.53 35.47 -66.20
N GLU A 152 -8.77 35.76 -65.81
CA GLU A 152 -9.73 36.53 -66.60
C GLU A 152 -9.28 38.00 -66.77
N VAL A 153 -8.75 38.62 -65.72
CA VAL A 153 -8.14 39.95 -65.83
C VAL A 153 -6.98 39.93 -66.83
N ILE A 154 -6.08 38.95 -66.78
CA ILE A 154 -4.95 38.84 -67.72
C ILE A 154 -5.42 38.56 -69.16
N LYS A 155 -6.48 37.77 -69.32
CA LYS A 155 -7.09 37.49 -70.64
C LYS A 155 -8.01 38.60 -71.13
N GLY A 156 -8.30 39.60 -70.30
CA GLY A 156 -9.15 40.72 -70.64
C GLY A 156 -8.47 41.57 -71.70
N SER A 157 -9.27 42.03 -72.68
CA SER A 157 -8.85 42.88 -73.79
C SER A 157 -8.22 44.21 -73.38
N ASP A 158 -8.30 44.57 -72.09
CA ASP A 158 -7.62 45.73 -71.53
C ASP A 158 -6.09 45.56 -71.61
N TRP A 159 -5.56 44.36 -71.37
CA TRP A 159 -4.14 44.07 -71.58
C TRP A 159 -3.76 44.06 -73.05
N ASP A 160 -4.62 43.53 -73.93
CA ASP A 160 -4.37 43.58 -75.38
C ASP A 160 -4.29 45.03 -75.86
N ARG A 161 -5.17 45.92 -75.37
CA ARG A 161 -5.11 47.36 -75.67
C ARG A 161 -3.85 48.04 -75.14
N LEU A 162 -3.39 47.69 -73.94
CA LEU A 162 -2.15 48.20 -73.35
C LEU A 162 -0.90 47.73 -74.12
N VAL A 163 -0.93 46.56 -74.76
CA VAL A 163 0.18 46.01 -75.56
C VAL A 163 0.13 46.48 -77.02
N GLU A 164 -1.05 46.87 -77.54
CA GLU A 164 -1.23 47.33 -78.93
C GLU A 164 -0.87 48.81 -79.15
N GLU A 165 -0.62 49.58 -78.08
CA GLU A 165 -0.09 50.95 -78.22
C GLU A 165 1.33 50.91 -78.82
N LYS A 166 1.41 51.34 -80.09
CA LYS A 166 2.66 51.52 -80.85
C LYS A 166 3.70 52.32 -80.05
N PRO A 167 5.01 52.06 -80.22
CA PRO A 167 6.05 52.65 -79.40
C PRO A 167 6.03 54.18 -79.50
N THR A 168 5.66 54.85 -78.41
CA THR A 168 5.74 56.29 -78.20
C THR A 168 7.21 56.71 -78.27
N THR A 169 7.68 57.02 -79.47
CA THR A 169 9.09 57.36 -79.74
C THR A 169 9.27 58.79 -80.23
N THR A 170 8.21 59.60 -80.23
CA THR A 170 8.27 60.99 -80.67
C THR A 170 7.96 61.94 -79.54
N TYR A 171 8.90 62.87 -79.29
CA TYR A 171 8.87 63.87 -78.22
C TYR A 171 7.61 64.76 -78.22
N GLU A 172 6.97 64.94 -79.38
CA GLU A 172 5.72 65.71 -79.53
C GLU A 172 4.50 65.06 -78.88
N ASP A 173 4.48 63.73 -78.75
CA ASP A 173 3.35 63.02 -78.15
C ASP A 173 3.37 63.13 -76.61
N ILE A 174 4.57 63.28 -76.02
CA ILE A 174 4.77 63.43 -74.58
C ILE A 174 4.27 64.81 -74.09
N GLU A 175 4.44 65.86 -74.90
CA GLU A 175 4.05 67.23 -74.54
C GLU A 175 2.51 67.38 -74.44
N LYS A 176 1.75 66.68 -75.29
CA LYS A 176 0.28 66.66 -75.23
C LYS A 176 -0.26 65.97 -73.98
N VAL A 177 0.41 64.90 -73.54
CA VAL A 177 0.01 64.17 -72.33
C VAL A 177 0.32 64.98 -71.07
N VAL A 178 1.49 65.66 -71.03
CA VAL A 178 1.86 66.53 -69.90
C VAL A 178 0.95 67.76 -69.77
N GLY A 179 0.54 68.37 -70.88
CA GLY A 179 -0.44 69.48 -70.86
C GLY A 179 -1.85 69.09 -70.39
N SER A 180 -2.20 67.81 -70.46
CA SER A 180 -3.50 67.30 -69.98
C SER A 180 -3.52 66.92 -68.50
N LEU A 181 -2.36 66.88 -67.83
CA LEU A 181 -2.26 66.57 -66.40
C LEU A 181 -2.54 67.78 -65.50
N ASP A 182 -2.38 69.01 -66.01
CA ASP A 182 -2.50 70.26 -65.23
C ASP A 182 -3.93 70.86 -65.22
N ASN A 183 -4.87 70.25 -65.95
CA ASN A 183 -6.27 70.69 -66.05
C ASN A 183 -7.26 69.85 -65.23
N ILE A 184 -6.78 69.16 -64.19
CA ILE A 184 -7.65 68.60 -63.15
C ILE A 184 -7.77 69.64 -62.02
N ALA A 185 -8.50 70.71 -62.32
CA ALA A 185 -8.89 71.70 -61.33
C ALA A 185 -10.19 71.27 -60.60
N LYS A 186 -9.98 70.76 -59.38
CA LYS A 186 -10.87 70.73 -58.18
C LYS A 186 -11.86 69.55 -58.02
N PRO A 187 -12.37 69.27 -56.79
CA PRO A 187 -11.91 69.64 -55.43
C PRO A 187 -11.72 68.42 -54.49
N GLY A 188 -11.06 68.64 -53.35
CA GLY A 188 -11.34 68.05 -52.04
C GLY A 188 -11.67 66.55 -51.94
N VAL A 189 -10.74 65.80 -51.36
CA VAL A 189 -10.99 64.49 -50.73
C VAL A 189 -12.19 64.61 -49.78
N GLN A 190 -13.33 64.02 -50.16
CA GLN A 190 -14.45 63.81 -49.25
C GLN A 190 -14.14 62.62 -48.35
N SER A 191 -13.50 62.91 -47.22
CA SER A 191 -13.51 61.99 -46.09
C SER A 191 -14.90 62.00 -45.48
N GLU A 192 -15.74 61.03 -45.82
CA GLU A 192 -16.87 60.68 -44.96
C GLU A 192 -16.30 60.09 -43.67
N THR A 193 -16.25 60.91 -42.62
CA THR A 193 -16.02 60.45 -41.26
C THR A 193 -17.27 59.68 -40.83
N LYS A 194 -17.28 58.36 -41.06
CA LYS A 194 -18.26 57.48 -40.42
C LYS A 194 -17.89 57.40 -38.94
N GLN A 195 -18.53 58.26 -38.16
CA GLN A 195 -18.51 58.27 -36.70
C GLN A 195 -19.07 56.93 -36.21
N SER A 196 -18.19 55.96 -35.98
CA SER A 196 -18.50 54.83 -35.12
C SER A 196 -18.66 55.38 -33.71
N ASN A 197 -19.85 55.20 -33.13
CA ASN A 197 -20.06 55.32 -31.69
C ASN A 197 -19.05 54.41 -30.97
N GLY A 198 -18.01 55.03 -30.44
CA GLY A 198 -17.17 54.51 -29.38
C GLY A 198 -17.41 55.35 -28.14
N ALA A 199 -18.38 54.95 -27.33
CA ALA A 199 -18.43 55.30 -25.92
C ALA A 199 -18.28 54.00 -25.16
N GLU A 200 -17.05 53.64 -24.80
CA GLU A 200 -16.73 53.27 -23.43
C GLU A 200 -15.22 53.30 -23.22
N ALA A 201 -14.85 53.91 -22.11
CA ALA A 201 -13.53 54.32 -21.72
C ALA A 201 -12.59 53.13 -21.51
N VAL A 202 -11.36 53.24 -22.00
CA VAL A 202 -10.22 52.49 -21.47
C VAL A 202 -9.13 53.49 -21.18
N GLU A 203 -9.20 54.08 -19.99
CA GLU A 203 -8.14 54.89 -19.41
C GLU A 203 -7.48 54.06 -18.30
N GLY A 204 -6.17 53.92 -18.41
CA GLY A 204 -5.25 53.73 -17.29
C GLY A 204 -5.43 52.50 -16.42
N THR A 205 -4.69 51.43 -16.73
CA THR A 205 -4.27 50.45 -15.73
C THR A 205 -3.33 51.10 -14.73
N PRO A 206 -3.62 51.14 -13.42
CA PRO A 206 -2.59 51.24 -12.40
C PRO A 206 -2.10 49.82 -12.11
N ALA A 207 -0.80 49.60 -12.28
CA ALA A 207 -0.14 48.42 -11.71
C ALA A 207 -0.15 48.56 -10.18
N THR A 208 -1.06 47.85 -9.50
CA THR A 208 -0.94 47.57 -8.08
C THR A 208 -0.23 46.24 -7.89
N VAL A 209 0.89 46.33 -7.19
CA VAL A 209 1.70 45.25 -6.64
C VAL A 209 0.81 44.35 -5.76
N ASP A 210 0.76 43.05 -6.05
CA ASP A 210 0.36 42.05 -5.08
C ASP A 210 1.39 40.93 -5.07
N ASP A 211 1.89 40.69 -3.87
CA ASP A 211 3.06 39.96 -3.48
C ASP A 211 2.58 38.65 -2.87
N SER A 212 2.58 37.57 -3.65
CA SER A 212 2.58 36.18 -3.15
C SER A 212 2.45 35.19 -4.30
N LYS A 213 3.58 34.66 -4.76
CA LYS A 213 3.73 33.27 -5.23
C LYS A 213 5.21 32.95 -5.37
N GLU A 214 5.67 32.11 -4.46
CA GLU A 214 7.01 31.56 -4.36
C GLU A 214 7.47 30.98 -5.69
N THR A 215 8.64 31.40 -6.16
CA THR A 215 9.34 30.75 -7.27
C THR A 215 10.36 29.77 -6.67
N VAL A 216 10.04 28.48 -6.68
CA VAL A 216 10.98 27.42 -6.31
C VAL A 216 11.97 27.23 -7.47
N VAL A 217 13.23 27.59 -7.23
CA VAL A 217 14.34 27.35 -8.16
C VAL A 217 14.86 25.93 -7.93
N ILE A 218 14.67 25.05 -8.92
CA ILE A 218 15.23 23.70 -8.95
C ILE A 218 16.62 23.81 -9.61
N TYR A 219 17.68 23.51 -8.85
CA TYR A 219 19.02 23.35 -9.39
C TYR A 219 19.22 21.93 -9.94
N PRO A 220 19.90 21.76 -11.08
CA PRO A 220 20.23 20.45 -11.61
C PRO A 220 21.39 19.81 -10.82
N ASP A 221 21.17 18.57 -10.39
CA ASP A 221 22.11 17.73 -9.66
C ASP A 221 23.42 17.51 -10.46
N GLY A 222 24.55 17.65 -9.77
CA GLY A 222 25.88 17.45 -10.32
C GLY A 222 26.92 17.10 -9.26
N SER A 223 27.24 15.80 -9.19
CA SER A 223 28.49 15.17 -8.72
C SER A 223 28.88 15.19 -7.24
N THR A 224 28.71 14.02 -6.61
CA THR A 224 29.75 13.17 -5.97
C THR A 224 30.99 13.82 -5.33
N LYS A 225 31.18 13.56 -4.02
CA LYS A 225 32.42 13.05 -3.34
C LYS A 225 32.11 12.88 -1.84
N ASN A 226 32.17 11.67 -1.29
CA ASN A 226 33.35 11.06 -0.62
C ASN A 226 34.02 11.99 0.41
N GLU A 227 33.73 11.78 1.70
CA GLU A 227 34.64 11.30 2.75
C GLU A 227 33.87 10.96 4.04
#